data_AF-A0A395IEP2-F1
#
_entry.id   AF-A0A395IEP2-F1
#
_cell.length_a   1.000
_cell.length_b   1.000
_cell.length_c   1.000
_cell.angle_alpha   90.00
_cell.angle_beta   90.00
_cell.angle_gamma   90.00
#
_symmetry.space_group_name_H-M   'P 1'
#
loop_
_entity.id
_entity.type
_entity.pdbx_description
1 polymer ?
#
loop_
_entity_poly.entity_id
_entity_poly.type
_entity_poly.pdbx_seq_one_letter_code
_entity_poly.pdbx_strand_id
1 'polypeptide(L)'
;MIIQYFTQRSFEDLQTKIDEDAEVRDQIKAIIKTLEKQCRNAQAILSRAHSTPASQLQPVLESAEKAIQEQAGSIQELAGVATNYAITILSLCGWLGGLTKDGQPSESGRLLTIEEVGEILQVPVNLKERDSFHISIEEYLLSLITLIEELSRLAINSVTLGDYQRPLQISQFVKDVHAGFQILNLKNDILRRRSDGIKYNVNKIEDIVYIHQILQMITSEMPLIDPITMSGISPVSGETSKYKSLPTEFLSSDVARIVPHIQPVILLSAYYFRFSALVADPVPTLLHSLLPVTLLQPGEKRKGVEGGEANHKIFTTIFALILTATTVPLITALQILFGAPFTTHIEHTLLSSTHISLLALFPLFYIHGVDSVRWLEIASLSAPVDEVFGAALGCALGAWLGRRAYPLDWDREWQKWPVTVITGAFGGYVAGKFCGGLGLVRGKRIELE
;
A
#
# COMPACT_ATOMS: atom_id res chain seq x y z
N MET A 1 13.15 -17.26 -72.52
CA MET A 1 11.90 -17.99 -72.20
C MET A 1 12.09 -19.02 -71.09
N ILE A 2 13.04 -19.97 -71.19
CA ILE A 2 13.25 -21.05 -70.19
C ILE A 2 13.65 -20.52 -68.79
N ILE A 3 14.55 -19.52 -68.72
CA ILE A 3 14.99 -18.93 -67.43
C ILE A 3 13.82 -18.21 -66.73
N GLN A 4 12.99 -17.48 -67.47
CA GLN A 4 11.86 -16.72 -66.95
C GLN A 4 10.77 -17.66 -66.37
N TYR A 5 10.54 -18.80 -67.04
CA TYR A 5 9.62 -19.85 -66.58
C TYR A 5 10.13 -20.58 -65.32
N PHE A 6 11.44 -20.79 -65.21
CA PHE A 6 12.08 -21.42 -64.06
C PHE A 6 12.02 -20.51 -62.82
N THR A 7 12.22 -19.20 -63.01
CA THR A 7 12.09 -18.21 -61.93
C THR A 7 10.65 -18.11 -61.42
N GLN A 8 9.65 -18.05 -62.32
CA GLN A 8 8.25 -17.95 -61.92
C GLN A 8 7.78 -19.16 -61.08
N ARG A 9 8.11 -20.38 -61.49
CA ARG A 9 7.75 -21.60 -60.76
C ARG A 9 8.39 -21.67 -59.36
N SER A 10 9.63 -21.19 -59.22
CA SER A 10 10.31 -21.09 -57.93
C SER A 10 9.62 -20.12 -56.96
N PHE A 11 9.08 -19.01 -57.47
CA PHE A 11 8.30 -18.06 -56.65
C PHE A 11 6.91 -18.59 -56.29
N GLU A 12 6.27 -19.38 -57.16
CA GLU A 12 4.99 -20.06 -56.86
C GLU A 12 5.18 -21.13 -55.75
N ASP A 13 6.27 -21.90 -55.78
CA ASP A 13 6.63 -22.85 -54.72
C ASP A 13 6.95 -22.13 -53.39
N LEU A 14 7.62 -20.97 -53.44
CA LEU A 14 7.88 -20.13 -52.27
C LEU A 14 6.58 -19.55 -51.68
N GLN A 15 5.65 -19.11 -52.53
CA GLN A 15 4.35 -18.60 -52.07
C GLN A 15 3.55 -19.70 -51.35
N THR A 16 3.56 -20.92 -51.88
CA THR A 16 2.91 -22.08 -51.25
C THR A 16 3.47 -22.33 -49.85
N LYS A 17 4.81 -22.29 -49.68
CA LYS A 17 5.45 -22.43 -48.35
C LYS A 17 5.12 -21.29 -47.40
N ILE A 18 5.00 -20.06 -47.90
CA ILE A 18 4.61 -18.89 -47.09
C ILE A 18 3.17 -19.04 -46.60
N ASP A 19 2.28 -19.57 -47.43
CA ASP A 19 0.88 -19.81 -47.10
C ASP A 19 0.74 -20.96 -46.08
N GLU A 20 1.50 -22.05 -46.25
CA GLU A 20 1.62 -23.15 -45.27
C GLU A 20 2.12 -22.62 -43.90
N ASP A 21 3.18 -21.80 -43.88
CA ASP A 21 3.68 -21.16 -42.66
C ASP A 21 2.63 -20.24 -42.02
N ALA A 22 1.82 -19.55 -42.83
CA ALA A 22 0.74 -18.70 -42.34
C ALA A 22 -0.37 -19.50 -41.68
N GLU A 23 -0.75 -20.64 -42.27
CA GLU A 23 -1.74 -21.55 -41.71
C GLU A 23 -1.29 -22.12 -40.35
N VAL A 24 -0.03 -22.58 -40.26
CA VAL A 24 0.55 -23.07 -39.00
C VAL A 24 0.55 -21.97 -37.93
N ARG A 25 0.92 -20.75 -38.27
CA ARG A 25 0.86 -19.61 -37.32
C ARG A 25 -0.55 -19.34 -36.83
N ASP A 26 -1.56 -19.47 -37.69
CA ASP A 26 -2.95 -19.23 -37.29
C ASP A 26 -3.51 -20.37 -36.44
N GLN A 27 -3.11 -21.62 -36.69
CA GLN A 27 -3.40 -22.76 -35.82
C GLN A 27 -2.78 -22.56 -34.42
N ILE A 28 -1.51 -22.13 -34.34
CA ILE A 28 -0.82 -21.82 -33.08
C ILE A 28 -1.59 -20.73 -32.31
N LYS A 29 -1.96 -19.63 -32.97
CA LYS A 29 -2.75 -18.54 -32.33
C LYS A 29 -4.09 -19.04 -31.79
N ALA A 30 -4.77 -19.92 -32.51
CA ALA A 30 -6.04 -20.48 -32.08
C ALA A 30 -5.89 -21.32 -30.79
N ILE A 31 -4.85 -22.15 -30.72
CA ILE A 31 -4.58 -22.96 -29.53
C ILE A 31 -4.12 -22.07 -28.36
N ILE A 32 -3.27 -21.06 -28.58
CA ILE A 32 -2.89 -20.07 -27.56
C ILE A 32 -4.14 -19.41 -26.96
N LYS A 33 -5.10 -18.97 -27.79
CA LYS A 33 -6.34 -18.35 -27.33
C LYS A 33 -7.18 -19.30 -26.46
N THR A 34 -7.17 -20.59 -26.78
CA THR A 34 -7.81 -21.64 -25.97
C THR A 34 -7.10 -21.82 -24.64
N LEU A 35 -5.76 -21.93 -24.65
CA LEU A 35 -4.94 -22.05 -23.45
C LEU A 35 -5.09 -20.85 -22.52
N GLU A 36 -5.11 -19.63 -23.05
CA GLU A 36 -5.37 -18.43 -22.25
C GLU A 36 -6.73 -18.49 -21.56
N LYS A 37 -7.76 -18.99 -22.26
CA LYS A 37 -9.10 -19.17 -21.68
C LYS A 37 -9.09 -20.21 -20.57
N GLN A 38 -8.42 -21.35 -20.79
CA GLN A 38 -8.26 -22.38 -19.78
C GLN A 38 -7.46 -21.88 -18.57
N CYS A 39 -6.38 -21.11 -18.78
CA CYS A 39 -5.57 -20.49 -17.72
C CYS A 39 -6.43 -19.55 -16.87
N ARG A 40 -7.20 -18.66 -17.50
CA ARG A 40 -8.14 -17.77 -16.77
C ARG A 40 -9.18 -18.56 -15.97
N ASN A 41 -9.67 -19.68 -16.51
CA ASN A 41 -10.63 -20.53 -15.79
C ASN A 41 -10.00 -21.18 -14.54
N ALA A 42 -8.84 -21.82 -14.68
CA ALA A 42 -8.14 -22.42 -13.54
C ALA A 42 -7.73 -21.38 -12.49
N GLN A 43 -7.25 -20.21 -12.93
CA GLN A 43 -6.94 -19.10 -12.02
C GLN A 43 -8.17 -18.59 -11.28
N ALA A 44 -9.33 -18.50 -11.94
CA ALA A 44 -10.58 -18.11 -11.29
C ALA A 44 -11.03 -19.13 -10.24
N ILE A 45 -10.86 -20.43 -10.50
CA ILE A 45 -11.13 -21.49 -9.53
C ILE A 45 -10.19 -21.37 -8.32
N LEU A 46 -8.87 -21.28 -8.55
CA LEU A 46 -7.88 -21.14 -7.48
C LEU A 46 -8.03 -19.83 -6.70
N SER A 47 -8.50 -18.75 -7.33
CA SER A 47 -8.76 -17.49 -6.63
C SER A 47 -9.80 -17.62 -5.53
N ARG A 48 -10.68 -18.63 -5.59
CA ARG A 48 -11.65 -18.94 -4.51
C ARG A 48 -10.97 -19.42 -3.24
N ALA A 49 -9.74 -19.94 -3.32
CA ALA A 49 -8.96 -20.32 -2.14
C ALA A 49 -8.72 -19.13 -1.20
N HIS A 50 -8.68 -17.90 -1.72
CA HIS A 50 -8.53 -16.70 -0.91
C HIS A 50 -9.72 -16.40 0.01
N SER A 51 -10.91 -16.90 -0.31
CA SER A 51 -12.13 -16.68 0.48
C SER A 51 -12.64 -17.95 1.15
N THR A 52 -11.90 -19.07 1.05
CA THR A 52 -12.34 -20.38 1.54
C THR A 52 -11.49 -20.78 2.76
N PRO A 53 -12.12 -21.14 3.91
CA PRO A 53 -11.40 -21.68 5.06
C PRO A 53 -10.65 -22.97 4.73
N ALA A 54 -9.56 -23.26 5.47
CA ALA A 54 -8.71 -24.44 5.26
C ALA A 54 -9.50 -25.76 5.17
N SER A 55 -10.53 -25.91 6.00
CA SER A 55 -11.36 -27.11 6.10
C SER A 55 -12.24 -27.39 4.86
N GLN A 56 -12.46 -26.39 4.02
CA GLN A 56 -13.32 -26.48 2.83
C GLN A 56 -12.52 -26.32 1.52
N LEU A 57 -11.19 -26.40 1.60
CA LEU A 57 -10.30 -26.16 0.47
C LEU A 57 -10.28 -27.34 -0.53
N GLN A 58 -10.50 -28.57 -0.04
CA GLN A 58 -10.38 -29.80 -0.84
C GLN A 58 -11.21 -29.78 -2.16
N PRO A 59 -12.50 -29.42 -2.18
CA PRO A 59 -13.28 -29.38 -3.42
C PRO A 59 -12.80 -28.31 -4.42
N VAL A 60 -12.18 -27.24 -3.93
CA VAL A 60 -11.57 -26.19 -4.77
C VAL A 60 -10.31 -26.73 -5.44
N LEU A 61 -9.49 -27.50 -4.71
CA LEU A 61 -8.30 -28.14 -5.24
C LEU A 61 -8.63 -29.19 -6.29
N GLU A 62 -9.61 -30.06 -6.04
CA GLU A 62 -10.06 -31.07 -7.02
C GLU A 62 -10.57 -30.41 -8.31
N SER A 63 -11.32 -29.31 -8.19
CA SER A 63 -11.79 -28.54 -9.34
C SER A 63 -10.66 -27.89 -10.12
N ALA A 64 -9.64 -27.38 -9.42
CA ALA A 64 -8.47 -26.77 -10.03
C ALA A 64 -7.60 -27.83 -10.73
N GLU A 65 -7.38 -28.98 -10.09
CA GLU A 65 -6.62 -30.10 -10.65
C GLU A 65 -7.21 -30.60 -11.96
N LYS A 66 -8.54 -30.75 -12.02
CA LYS A 66 -9.23 -31.09 -13.28
C LYS A 66 -8.99 -30.05 -14.37
N ALA A 67 -9.09 -28.76 -14.03
CA ALA A 67 -8.84 -27.68 -14.99
C ALA A 67 -7.38 -27.63 -15.47
N ILE A 68 -6.43 -28.01 -14.62
CA ILE A 68 -5.00 -28.11 -14.96
C ILE A 68 -4.75 -29.32 -15.86
N GLN A 69 -5.39 -30.46 -15.62
CA GLN A 69 -5.28 -31.62 -16.51
C GLN A 69 -5.83 -31.32 -17.91
N GLU A 70 -6.93 -30.56 -18.01
CA GLU A 70 -7.45 -30.08 -19.30
C GLU A 70 -6.45 -29.17 -20.02
N GLN A 71 -5.73 -28.30 -19.28
CA GLN A 71 -4.65 -27.47 -19.85
C GLN A 71 -3.49 -28.32 -20.34
N ALA A 72 -3.06 -29.33 -19.57
CA ALA A 72 -1.95 -30.21 -19.95
C ALA A 72 -2.22 -30.89 -21.31
N GLY A 73 -3.46 -31.34 -21.54
CA GLY A 73 -3.87 -31.88 -22.84
C GLY A 73 -3.72 -30.87 -23.99
N SER A 74 -4.17 -29.63 -23.81
CA SER A 74 -4.02 -28.57 -24.83
C SER A 74 -2.57 -28.08 -25.01
N ILE A 75 -1.72 -28.18 -23.99
CA ILE A 75 -0.28 -27.88 -24.08
C ILE A 75 0.44 -28.95 -24.91
N GLN A 76 0.03 -30.21 -24.80
CA GLN A 76 0.56 -31.29 -25.64
C GLN A 76 0.20 -31.12 -27.11
N GLU A 77 -1.03 -30.70 -27.41
CA GLU A 77 -1.46 -30.38 -28.78
C GLU A 77 -0.64 -29.21 -29.37
N LEU A 78 -0.13 -28.33 -28.50
CA LEU A 78 0.60 -27.15 -28.91
C LEU A 78 2.10 -27.37 -29.13
N ALA A 79 2.77 -28.21 -28.32
CA ALA A 79 4.22 -28.45 -28.33
C ALA A 79 5.04 -27.30 -28.99
N GLY A 80 4.90 -26.10 -28.43
CA GLY A 80 5.33 -24.85 -29.08
C GLY A 80 5.17 -23.57 -28.26
N VAL A 81 4.19 -23.43 -27.34
CA VAL A 81 4.07 -22.23 -26.46
C VAL A 81 3.45 -22.60 -25.08
N ALA A 82 4.28 -22.94 -24.10
CA ALA A 82 3.88 -22.91 -22.69
C ALA A 82 4.02 -21.47 -22.22
N THR A 83 2.93 -20.87 -21.79
CA THR A 83 2.96 -19.57 -21.14
C THR A 83 3.28 -19.72 -19.66
N ASN A 84 4.13 -18.83 -19.11
CA ASN A 84 4.49 -18.72 -17.68
C ASN A 84 3.31 -18.90 -16.70
N TYR A 85 2.11 -18.49 -17.09
CA TYR A 85 0.89 -18.59 -16.29
C TYR A 85 0.48 -20.02 -15.92
N ALA A 86 0.67 -21.00 -16.83
CA ALA A 86 0.32 -22.40 -16.55
C ALA A 86 1.22 -23.00 -15.47
N ILE A 87 2.53 -22.65 -15.50
CA ILE A 87 3.49 -23.07 -14.48
C ILE A 87 3.12 -22.46 -13.12
N THR A 88 2.78 -21.16 -13.07
CA THR A 88 2.37 -20.51 -11.81
C THR A 88 1.12 -21.16 -11.20
N ILE A 89 0.11 -21.47 -12.02
CA ILE A 89 -1.12 -22.13 -11.58
C ILE A 89 -0.82 -23.52 -10.99
N LEU A 90 0.05 -24.28 -11.66
CA LEU A 90 0.47 -25.60 -11.20
C LEU A 90 1.24 -25.54 -9.88
N SER A 91 2.22 -24.63 -9.77
CA SER A 91 3.01 -24.43 -8.56
C SER A 91 2.14 -23.96 -7.39
N LEU A 92 1.13 -23.12 -7.62
CA LEU A 92 0.17 -22.71 -6.60
C LEU A 92 -0.72 -23.89 -6.15
N CYS A 93 -1.19 -24.72 -7.08
CA CYS A 93 -1.98 -25.90 -6.78
C CYS A 93 -1.18 -26.92 -5.94
N GLY A 94 0.08 -27.17 -6.29
CA GLY A 94 0.97 -28.04 -5.52
C GLY A 94 1.29 -27.49 -4.13
N TRP A 95 1.52 -26.18 -4.03
CA TRP A 95 1.77 -25.53 -2.74
C TRP A 95 0.57 -25.61 -1.79
N LEU A 96 -0.65 -25.53 -2.31
CA LEU A 96 -1.89 -25.68 -1.52
C LEU A 96 -2.16 -27.13 -1.07
N GLY A 97 -1.36 -28.11 -1.51
CA GLY A 97 -1.52 -29.52 -1.16
C GLY A 97 -2.26 -30.37 -2.22
N GLY A 98 -2.51 -29.81 -3.41
CA GLY A 98 -2.98 -30.58 -4.57
C GLY A 98 -1.83 -31.32 -5.28
N LEU A 99 -2.15 -32.08 -6.34
CA LEU A 99 -1.17 -32.80 -7.17
C LEU A 99 -0.43 -33.92 -6.40
N THR A 100 -1.18 -34.84 -5.81
CA THR A 100 -0.62 -35.93 -5.01
C THR A 100 0.11 -36.97 -5.87
N LYS A 101 1.40 -37.20 -5.61
CA LYS A 101 2.08 -38.43 -6.01
C LYS A 101 1.55 -39.58 -5.13
N ASP A 102 1.08 -40.66 -5.76
CA ASP A 102 0.71 -41.94 -5.12
C ASP A 102 -0.49 -41.93 -4.13
N GLY A 103 -1.40 -40.96 -4.21
CA GLY A 103 -2.65 -40.97 -3.45
C GLY A 103 -2.54 -40.69 -1.95
N GLN A 104 -1.40 -40.15 -1.49
CA GLN A 104 -1.23 -39.61 -0.13
C GLN A 104 -1.51 -38.10 -0.12
N PRO A 105 -2.26 -37.57 0.86
CA PRO A 105 -2.52 -36.14 0.96
C PRO A 105 -1.19 -35.39 1.10
N SER A 106 -0.89 -34.49 0.16
CA SER A 106 0.33 -33.68 0.21
C SER A 106 0.16 -32.57 1.23
N GLU A 107 1.14 -32.42 2.12
CA GLU A 107 1.17 -31.33 3.09
C GLU A 107 1.32 -29.98 2.38
N SER A 108 0.50 -28.99 2.76
CA SER A 108 0.61 -27.62 2.24
C SER A 108 1.99 -27.04 2.53
N GLY A 109 2.56 -26.27 1.59
CA GLY A 109 3.86 -25.61 1.75
C GLY A 109 5.00 -26.18 0.91
N ARG A 110 4.74 -27.21 0.08
CA ARG A 110 5.76 -27.83 -0.78
C ARG A 110 6.06 -27.00 -2.03
N LEU A 111 7.35 -26.86 -2.38
CA LEU A 111 7.79 -26.36 -3.69
C LEU A 111 7.82 -27.54 -4.69
N LEU A 112 7.11 -27.42 -5.82
CA LEU A 112 7.23 -28.36 -6.94
C LEU A 112 8.52 -28.08 -7.70
N THR A 113 9.34 -29.12 -7.97
CA THR A 113 10.55 -28.92 -8.78
C THR A 113 10.20 -28.75 -10.26
N ILE A 114 11.14 -28.19 -11.04
CA ILE A 114 10.93 -27.99 -12.49
C ILE A 114 10.69 -29.33 -13.21
N GLU A 115 11.31 -30.41 -12.74
CA GLU A 115 11.11 -31.76 -13.26
C GLU A 115 9.68 -32.27 -12.99
N GLU A 116 9.15 -32.03 -11.78
CA GLU A 116 7.78 -32.42 -11.42
C GLU A 116 6.74 -31.62 -12.20
N VAL A 117 7.00 -30.33 -12.43
CA VAL A 117 6.20 -29.49 -13.33
C VAL A 117 6.19 -30.06 -14.75
N GLY A 118 7.37 -30.47 -15.25
CA GLY A 118 7.51 -31.10 -16.56
C GLY A 118 6.76 -32.44 -16.66
N GLU A 119 6.81 -33.27 -15.62
CA GLU A 119 6.06 -34.53 -15.53
C GLU A 119 4.54 -34.30 -15.61
N ILE A 120 4.01 -33.34 -14.86
CA ILE A 120 2.57 -33.08 -14.79
C ILE A 120 2.05 -32.46 -16.10
N LEU A 121 2.81 -31.53 -16.69
CA LEU A 121 2.48 -30.93 -17.98
C LEU A 121 2.80 -31.85 -19.15
N GLN A 122 3.54 -32.95 -18.91
CA GLN A 122 4.11 -33.86 -19.91
C GLN A 122 4.94 -33.12 -20.96
N VAL A 123 5.73 -32.14 -20.52
CA VAL A 123 6.62 -31.33 -21.36
C VAL A 123 8.07 -31.56 -20.93
N PRO A 124 9.01 -31.78 -21.87
CA PRO A 124 10.43 -31.86 -21.55
C PRO A 124 10.94 -30.61 -20.84
N VAL A 125 11.98 -30.74 -20.02
CA VAL A 125 12.54 -29.63 -19.25
C VAL A 125 13.98 -29.37 -19.70
N ASN A 126 14.31 -28.10 -19.95
CA ASN A 126 15.66 -27.60 -20.19
C ASN A 126 16.50 -28.44 -21.17
N LEU A 127 15.97 -28.67 -22.39
CA LEU A 127 16.67 -29.42 -23.42
C LEU A 127 17.85 -28.61 -23.98
N LYS A 128 19.06 -29.17 -23.92
CA LYS A 128 20.30 -28.52 -24.40
C LYS A 128 20.73 -28.91 -25.81
N GLU A 129 20.32 -30.10 -26.26
CA GLU A 129 20.85 -30.74 -27.47
C GLU A 129 19.86 -30.75 -28.64
N ARG A 130 18.59 -30.42 -28.40
CA ARG A 130 17.53 -30.43 -29.41
C ARG A 130 16.72 -29.16 -29.32
N ASP A 131 16.49 -28.53 -30.47
CA ASP A 131 15.59 -27.39 -30.62
C ASP A 131 14.14 -27.90 -30.68
N SER A 132 13.65 -28.35 -29.54
CA SER A 132 12.28 -28.80 -29.35
C SER A 132 11.70 -28.14 -28.11
N PHE A 133 10.38 -27.99 -28.12
CA PHE A 133 9.64 -27.37 -27.05
C PHE A 133 9.98 -27.97 -25.67
N HIS A 134 10.33 -27.11 -24.73
CA HIS A 134 10.67 -27.48 -23.37
C HIS A 134 10.39 -26.33 -22.41
N ILE A 135 10.22 -26.64 -21.13
CA ILE A 135 10.14 -25.65 -20.07
C ILE A 135 11.55 -25.15 -19.78
N SER A 136 11.78 -23.87 -19.98
CA SER A 136 13.07 -23.25 -19.66
C SER A 136 13.19 -22.96 -18.16
N ILE A 137 14.43 -22.88 -17.67
CA ILE A 137 14.70 -22.49 -16.27
C ILE A 137 14.18 -21.07 -16.00
N GLU A 138 14.28 -20.17 -16.99
CA GLU A 138 13.85 -18.79 -16.85
C GLU A 138 12.33 -18.68 -16.62
N GLU A 139 11.52 -19.39 -17.41
CA GLU A 139 10.06 -19.40 -17.28
C GLU A 139 9.62 -19.97 -15.92
N TYR A 140 10.31 -21.02 -15.46
CA TYR A 140 10.09 -21.58 -14.12
C TYR A 140 10.45 -20.57 -13.01
N LEU A 141 11.58 -19.87 -13.09
CA LEU A 141 11.94 -18.87 -12.09
C LEU A 141 10.98 -17.65 -12.11
N LEU A 142 10.51 -17.22 -13.29
CA LEU A 142 9.49 -16.17 -13.40
C LEU A 142 8.15 -16.61 -12.80
N SER A 143 7.79 -17.88 -12.92
CA SER A 143 6.56 -18.42 -12.35
C SER A 143 6.61 -18.43 -10.81
N LEU A 144 7.77 -18.73 -10.21
CA LEU A 144 7.99 -18.68 -8.76
C LEU A 144 7.85 -17.26 -8.20
N ILE A 145 8.32 -16.25 -8.92
CA ILE A 145 8.13 -14.84 -8.48
C ILE A 145 6.64 -14.50 -8.43
N THR A 146 5.89 -14.93 -9.45
CA THR A 146 4.44 -14.71 -9.52
C THR A 146 3.70 -15.52 -8.45
N LEU A 147 4.19 -16.71 -8.08
CA LEU A 147 3.69 -17.49 -6.94
C LEU A 147 3.85 -16.72 -5.62
N ILE A 148 5.01 -16.10 -5.38
CA ILE A 148 5.25 -15.31 -4.15
C ILE A 148 4.24 -14.14 -4.04
N GLU A 149 3.92 -13.48 -5.16
CA GLU A 149 2.93 -12.40 -5.21
C GLU A 149 1.53 -12.90 -4.78
N GLU A 150 1.10 -14.06 -5.29
CA GLU A 150 -0.18 -14.67 -4.90
C GLU A 150 -0.19 -15.20 -3.46
N LEU A 151 0.92 -15.77 -2.98
CA LEU A 151 1.05 -16.20 -1.58
C LEU A 151 1.01 -15.01 -0.62
N SER A 152 1.60 -13.87 -0.97
CA SER A 152 1.50 -12.64 -0.17
C SER A 152 0.04 -12.21 -0.03
N ARG A 153 -0.76 -12.30 -1.10
CA ARG A 153 -2.19 -12.02 -1.05
C ARG A 153 -2.95 -13.05 -0.22
N LEU A 154 -2.61 -14.34 -0.35
CA LEU A 154 -3.21 -15.41 0.43
C LEU A 154 -2.98 -15.25 1.94
N ALA A 155 -1.78 -14.83 2.34
CA ALA A 155 -1.45 -14.60 3.75
C ALA A 155 -2.35 -13.53 4.41
N ILE A 156 -2.67 -12.44 3.70
CA ILE A 156 -3.57 -11.39 4.22
C ILE A 156 -4.99 -11.95 4.39
N ASN A 157 -5.46 -12.66 3.37
CA ASN A 157 -6.82 -13.18 3.36
C ASN A 157 -7.01 -14.30 4.39
N SER A 158 -5.98 -15.12 4.65
CA SER A 158 -6.05 -16.17 5.65
C SER A 158 -6.20 -15.62 7.07
N VAL A 159 -5.51 -14.51 7.39
CA VAL A 159 -5.69 -13.79 8.67
C VAL A 159 -7.13 -13.30 8.81
N THR A 160 -7.72 -12.81 7.72
CA THR A 160 -9.13 -12.35 7.71
C THR A 160 -10.12 -13.50 7.94
N LEU A 161 -9.75 -14.72 7.52
CA LEU A 161 -10.52 -15.95 7.75
C LEU A 161 -10.22 -16.62 9.10
N GLY A 162 -9.38 -16.02 9.95
CA GLY A 162 -9.00 -16.58 11.26
C GLY A 162 -7.94 -17.69 11.22
N ASP A 163 -7.30 -17.92 10.07
CA ASP A 163 -6.16 -18.83 9.94
C ASP A 163 -4.84 -18.07 10.08
N TYR A 164 -4.29 -18.14 11.29
CA TYR A 164 -3.03 -17.49 11.66
C TYR A 164 -1.79 -18.39 11.50
N GLN A 165 -1.98 -19.69 11.22
CA GLN A 165 -0.85 -20.59 10.96
C GLN A 165 -0.34 -20.47 9.53
N ARG A 166 -1.26 -20.28 8.57
CA ARG A 166 -0.91 -20.15 7.15
C ARG A 166 0.05 -18.99 6.83
N PRO A 167 -0.08 -17.77 7.39
CA PRO A 167 0.90 -16.69 7.18
C PRO A 167 2.33 -17.04 7.66
N LEU A 168 2.45 -17.80 8.76
CA LEU A 168 3.75 -18.25 9.27
C LEU A 168 4.41 -19.24 8.29
N GLN A 169 3.65 -20.20 7.78
CA GLN A 169 4.11 -21.15 6.76
C GLN A 169 4.51 -20.43 5.46
N ILE A 170 3.70 -19.47 5.02
CA ILE A 170 3.99 -18.65 3.83
C ILE A 170 5.27 -17.83 4.05
N SER A 171 5.45 -17.22 5.22
CA SER A 171 6.64 -16.43 5.55
C SER A 171 7.92 -17.28 5.46
N GLN A 172 7.91 -18.47 6.06
CA GLN A 172 9.04 -19.38 6.01
C GLN A 172 9.36 -19.79 4.55
N PHE A 173 8.34 -20.22 3.81
CA PHE A 173 8.49 -20.62 2.42
C PHE A 173 9.06 -19.50 1.53
N VAL A 174 8.50 -18.30 1.63
CA VAL A 174 8.94 -17.16 0.80
C VAL A 174 10.37 -16.73 1.13
N LYS A 175 10.79 -16.84 2.40
CA LYS A 175 12.18 -16.60 2.81
C LYS A 175 13.14 -17.62 2.20
N ASP A 176 12.77 -18.89 2.23
CA ASP A 176 13.60 -19.97 1.67
C ASP A 176 13.74 -19.82 0.14
N VAL A 177 12.65 -19.51 -0.56
CA VAL A 177 12.68 -19.22 -2.01
C VAL A 177 13.51 -17.96 -2.29
N HIS A 178 13.33 -16.89 -1.53
CA HIS A 178 14.12 -15.66 -1.69
C HIS A 178 15.61 -15.89 -1.47
N ALA A 179 15.99 -16.66 -0.45
CA ALA A 179 17.38 -17.07 -0.22
C ALA A 179 17.93 -17.88 -1.42
N GLY A 180 17.11 -18.76 -1.99
CA GLY A 180 17.43 -19.47 -3.24
C GLY A 180 17.76 -18.51 -4.39
N PHE A 181 16.95 -17.46 -4.60
CA PHE A 181 17.21 -16.44 -5.61
C PHE A 181 18.51 -15.66 -5.37
N GLN A 182 18.91 -15.42 -4.11
CA GLN A 182 20.17 -14.72 -3.77
C GLN A 182 21.43 -15.52 -4.13
N ILE A 183 21.33 -16.85 -4.21
CA ILE A 183 22.44 -17.73 -4.62
C ILE A 183 22.65 -17.67 -6.14
N LEU A 184 21.60 -17.34 -6.90
CA LEU A 184 21.64 -17.31 -8.36
C LEU A 184 22.34 -16.04 -8.86
N ASN A 185 23.39 -16.22 -9.67
CA ASN A 185 24.03 -15.10 -10.36
C ASN A 185 23.28 -14.75 -11.65
N LEU A 186 22.17 -14.03 -11.48
CA LEU A 186 21.31 -13.60 -12.59
C LEU A 186 22.00 -12.47 -13.39
N LYS A 187 22.32 -12.76 -14.66
CA LYS A 187 22.78 -11.73 -15.61
C LYS A 187 21.60 -10.82 -15.96
N ASN A 188 21.88 -9.52 -16.18
CA ASN A 188 20.86 -8.47 -16.31
C ASN A 188 19.78 -8.80 -17.36
N ASP A 189 18.60 -9.13 -16.87
CA ASP A 189 17.36 -9.35 -17.64
C ASP A 189 16.12 -9.08 -16.75
N ILE A 190 14.93 -9.19 -17.33
CA ILE A 190 13.60 -9.11 -16.70
C ILE A 190 13.54 -9.96 -15.43
N LEU A 191 14.14 -11.14 -15.43
CA LEU A 191 14.19 -12.03 -14.26
C LEU A 191 14.90 -11.39 -13.06
N ARG A 192 16.02 -10.69 -13.28
CA ARG A 192 16.72 -9.96 -12.20
C ARG A 192 15.84 -8.84 -11.63
N ARG A 193 15.22 -8.04 -12.49
CA ARG A 193 14.33 -6.94 -12.07
C ARG A 193 13.13 -7.45 -11.28
N ARG A 194 12.51 -8.56 -11.72
CA ARG A 194 11.39 -9.18 -10.99
C ARG A 194 11.86 -9.85 -9.70
N SER A 195 13.03 -10.47 -9.68
CA SER A 195 13.63 -11.06 -8.47
C SER A 195 13.94 -10.00 -7.40
N ASP A 196 14.42 -8.81 -7.79
CA ASP A 196 14.64 -7.69 -6.86
C ASP A 196 13.34 -7.22 -6.19
N GLY A 197 12.18 -7.52 -6.80
CA GLY A 197 10.85 -7.24 -6.26
C GLY A 197 10.41 -8.19 -5.13
N ILE A 198 11.03 -9.37 -5.01
CA ILE A 198 10.66 -10.39 -4.00
C ILE A 198 10.76 -9.82 -2.58
N LYS A 199 11.77 -8.98 -2.31
CA LYS A 199 11.97 -8.36 -0.99
C LYS A 199 10.77 -7.58 -0.46
N TYR A 200 9.98 -6.97 -1.35
CA TYR A 200 8.79 -6.23 -0.95
C TYR A 200 7.67 -7.17 -0.49
N ASN A 201 7.52 -8.32 -1.16
CA ASN A 201 6.57 -9.36 -0.74
C ASN A 201 7.02 -10.02 0.58
N VAL A 202 8.33 -10.25 0.77
CA VAL A 202 8.90 -10.74 2.03
C VAL A 202 8.53 -9.80 3.17
N ASN A 203 8.88 -8.52 3.07
CA ASN A 203 8.60 -7.52 4.11
C ASN A 203 7.09 -7.46 4.43
N LYS A 204 6.25 -7.45 3.39
CA LYS A 204 4.80 -7.42 3.55
C LYS A 204 4.25 -8.63 4.31
N ILE A 205 4.78 -9.83 4.06
CA ILE A 205 4.39 -11.05 4.78
C ILE A 205 4.92 -11.02 6.23
N GLU A 206 6.14 -10.51 6.44
CA GLU A 206 6.73 -10.34 7.78
C GLU A 206 5.93 -9.38 8.64
N ASP A 207 5.48 -8.25 8.09
CA ASP A 207 4.65 -7.28 8.81
C ASP A 207 3.36 -7.93 9.33
N ILE A 208 2.73 -8.80 8.52
CA ILE A 208 1.52 -9.53 8.90
C ILE A 208 1.80 -10.50 10.06
N VAL A 209 2.89 -11.26 9.96
CA VAL A 209 3.31 -12.20 11.01
C VAL A 209 3.67 -11.44 12.31
N TYR A 210 4.36 -10.31 12.20
CA TYR A 210 4.75 -9.48 13.33
C TYR A 210 3.53 -8.90 14.06
N ILE A 211 2.55 -8.37 13.32
CA ILE A 211 1.28 -7.88 13.88
C ILE A 211 0.57 -9.00 14.66
N HIS A 212 0.51 -10.21 14.11
CA HIS A 212 -0.07 -11.34 14.81
C HIS A 212 0.68 -11.69 16.11
N GLN A 213 2.01 -11.71 16.07
CA GLN A 213 2.85 -12.00 17.24
C GLN A 213 2.64 -10.98 18.37
N ILE A 214 2.55 -9.69 18.03
CA ILE A 214 2.24 -8.63 19.00
C ILE A 214 0.86 -8.83 19.62
N LEU A 215 -0.16 -9.12 18.80
CA LEU A 215 -1.52 -9.36 19.28
C LEU A 215 -1.57 -10.53 20.26
N GLN A 216 -0.83 -11.62 19.99
CA GLN A 216 -0.71 -12.74 20.92
C GLN A 216 -0.04 -12.33 22.23
N MET A 217 1.05 -11.55 22.19
CA MET A 217 1.74 -11.06 23.40
C MET A 217 0.82 -10.21 24.27
N ILE A 218 0.07 -9.28 23.67
CA ILE A 218 -0.90 -8.45 24.39
C ILE A 218 -2.01 -9.31 25.02
N THR A 219 -2.49 -10.34 24.31
CA THR A 219 -3.54 -11.23 24.81
C THR A 219 -3.04 -12.15 25.93
N SER A 220 -1.76 -12.53 25.91
CA SER A 220 -1.13 -13.39 26.92
C SER A 220 -0.79 -12.66 28.23
N GLU A 221 -0.64 -11.34 28.23
CA GLU A 221 -0.38 -10.54 29.44
C GLU A 221 -1.65 -10.20 30.25
N MET A 222 -2.84 -10.47 29.72
CA MET A 222 -4.09 -10.35 30.47
C MET A 222 -4.34 -11.60 31.33
N PRO A 223 -4.35 -11.51 32.68
CA PRO A 223 -4.79 -12.64 33.50
C PRO A 223 -6.28 -12.90 33.26
N LEU A 224 -6.66 -14.18 33.20
CA LEU A 224 -8.05 -14.65 33.25
C LEU A 224 -8.70 -14.11 34.53
N ILE A 225 -9.59 -13.12 34.40
CA ILE A 225 -10.46 -12.68 35.50
C ILE A 225 -11.73 -13.54 35.41
N ASP A 226 -11.92 -14.42 36.39
CA ASP A 226 -13.10 -15.28 36.50
C ASP A 226 -14.39 -14.45 36.64
N PRO A 227 -15.52 -14.86 36.03
CA PRO A 227 -16.76 -14.08 36.06
C PRO A 227 -17.49 -14.04 37.42
N ILE A 228 -16.93 -14.62 38.49
CA ILE A 228 -17.63 -14.83 39.77
C ILE A 228 -17.34 -13.70 40.79
N THR A 229 -16.33 -12.86 40.58
CA THR A 229 -16.04 -11.75 41.51
C THR A 229 -16.96 -10.51 41.31
N MET A 230 -17.86 -10.53 40.33
CA MET A 230 -18.79 -9.43 40.02
C MET A 230 -20.11 -9.48 40.82
N SER A 231 -20.16 -10.15 41.98
CA SER A 231 -21.40 -10.30 42.77
C SER A 231 -21.44 -9.53 44.10
N GLY A 232 -20.49 -8.64 44.37
CA GLY A 232 -20.41 -8.04 45.71
C GLY A 232 -19.76 -6.67 45.80
N ILE A 233 -20.19 -5.68 45.01
CA ILE A 233 -20.26 -4.28 45.45
C ILE A 233 -21.48 -3.66 44.75
N SER A 234 -22.43 -3.16 45.55
CA SER A 234 -23.64 -2.42 45.16
C SER A 234 -23.37 -1.31 44.14
N PRO A 235 -24.37 -0.88 43.33
CA PRO A 235 -24.16 0.13 42.32
C PRO A 235 -23.86 1.47 43.01
N VAL A 236 -22.58 1.82 43.07
CA VAL A 236 -22.21 3.22 43.15
C VAL A 236 -22.64 3.80 41.81
N SER A 237 -23.65 4.67 41.84
CA SER A 237 -23.93 5.64 40.79
C SER A 237 -22.68 6.49 40.57
N GLY A 238 -21.71 5.93 39.86
CA GLY A 238 -20.46 6.55 39.47
C GLY A 238 -20.64 7.12 38.09
N GLU A 239 -20.77 8.44 38.03
CA GLU A 239 -20.75 9.25 36.83
C GLU A 239 -19.60 8.82 35.90
N THR A 240 -19.91 8.33 34.70
CA THR A 240 -18.95 8.05 33.62
C THR A 240 -18.41 9.33 32.95
N SER A 241 -18.32 10.45 33.68
CA SER A 241 -18.11 11.80 33.12
C SER A 241 -16.72 12.40 33.32
N LYS A 242 -15.78 11.78 34.05
CA LYS A 242 -14.63 12.56 34.57
C LYS A 242 -13.40 12.79 33.69
N TYR A 243 -13.27 12.21 32.50
CA TYR A 243 -12.13 12.54 31.59
C TYR A 243 -12.52 12.52 30.11
N LYS A 244 -13.59 13.22 29.72
CA LYS A 244 -13.88 13.50 28.30
C LYS A 244 -13.46 14.93 28.00
N SER A 245 -12.56 15.12 27.03
CA SER A 245 -12.17 16.47 26.61
C SER A 245 -13.36 17.21 25.98
N LEU A 246 -13.49 18.49 26.34
CA LEU A 246 -14.47 19.41 25.75
C LEU A 246 -13.86 20.11 24.52
N PRO A 247 -14.70 20.48 23.53
CA PRO A 247 -14.28 21.30 22.39
C PRO A 247 -13.68 22.62 22.86
N THR A 248 -12.80 23.20 22.04
CA THR A 248 -12.24 24.53 22.32
C THR A 248 -13.32 25.62 22.25
N GLU A 249 -13.47 26.40 23.32
CA GLU A 249 -14.36 27.57 23.39
C GLU A 249 -13.57 28.86 23.09
N PHE A 250 -14.02 29.65 22.11
CA PHE A 250 -13.47 30.98 21.84
C PHE A 250 -14.17 32.07 22.68
N LEU A 251 -13.45 33.17 22.90
CA LEU A 251 -13.94 34.37 23.59
C LEU A 251 -15.20 34.93 22.90
N SER A 252 -16.14 35.46 23.68
CA SER A 252 -17.43 36.01 23.23
C SER A 252 -17.34 37.39 22.56
N SER A 253 -16.15 37.89 22.25
CA SER A 253 -15.94 39.18 21.58
C SER A 253 -16.26 39.07 20.08
N ASP A 254 -16.92 40.08 19.51
CA ASP A 254 -17.30 40.13 18.09
C ASP A 254 -16.10 40.00 17.15
N VAL A 255 -14.92 40.45 17.57
CA VAL A 255 -13.66 40.31 16.81
C VAL A 255 -13.15 38.86 16.82
N ALA A 256 -13.28 38.16 17.95
CA ALA A 256 -12.82 36.78 18.12
C ALA A 256 -13.64 35.76 17.30
N ARG A 257 -14.86 36.13 16.87
CA ARG A 257 -15.69 35.32 15.97
C ARG A 257 -15.30 35.42 14.49
N ILE A 258 -14.70 36.54 14.09
CA ILE A 258 -14.40 36.83 12.68
C ILE A 258 -12.98 36.37 12.32
N VAL A 259 -12.03 36.51 13.27
CA VAL A 259 -10.61 36.15 13.08
C VAL A 259 -10.39 34.70 12.59
N PRO A 260 -11.08 33.66 13.13
CA PRO A 260 -10.86 32.28 12.69
C PRO A 260 -11.26 32.00 11.24
N HIS A 261 -12.15 32.81 10.67
CA HIS A 261 -12.57 32.72 9.27
C HIS A 261 -11.69 33.54 8.32
N ILE A 262 -11.20 34.70 8.77
CA ILE A 262 -10.34 35.56 7.95
C ILE A 262 -8.93 34.98 7.81
N GLN A 263 -8.37 34.46 8.90
CA GLN A 263 -7.00 33.91 8.95
C GLN A 263 -6.73 32.82 7.88
N PRO A 264 -7.54 31.76 7.72
CA PRO A 264 -7.32 30.76 6.68
C PRO A 264 -7.49 31.31 5.26
N VAL A 265 -8.36 32.31 5.06
CA VAL A 265 -8.54 32.97 3.76
C VAL A 265 -7.30 33.80 3.40
N ILE A 266 -6.72 34.52 4.36
CA ILE A 266 -5.45 35.24 4.18
C ILE A 266 -4.33 34.27 3.85
N LEU A 267 -4.24 33.16 4.59
CA LEU A 267 -3.23 32.13 4.38
C LEU A 267 -3.33 31.51 2.97
N LEU A 268 -4.54 31.16 2.53
CA LEU A 268 -4.77 30.60 1.19
C LEU A 268 -4.50 31.62 0.09
N SER A 269 -4.88 32.88 0.31
CA SER A 269 -4.63 33.97 -0.65
C SER A 269 -3.14 34.23 -0.79
N ALA A 270 -2.41 34.31 0.33
CA ALA A 270 -0.96 34.47 0.34
C ALA A 270 -0.26 33.29 -0.37
N TYR A 271 -0.75 32.07 -0.15
CA TYR A 271 -0.28 30.89 -0.88
C TYR A 271 -0.56 31.00 -2.39
N TYR A 272 -1.78 31.39 -2.78
CA TYR A 272 -2.17 31.55 -4.19
C TYR A 272 -1.26 32.52 -4.94
N PHE A 273 -0.96 33.70 -4.35
CA PHE A 273 -0.06 34.67 -4.97
C PHE A 273 1.39 34.17 -5.07
N ARG A 274 1.81 33.25 -4.21
CA ARG A 274 3.15 32.63 -4.24
C ARG A 274 3.21 31.35 -5.06
N PHE A 275 2.08 30.84 -5.56
CA PHE A 275 2.01 29.56 -6.27
C PHE A 275 2.91 29.53 -7.51
N SER A 276 2.89 30.58 -8.33
CA SER A 276 3.77 30.65 -9.51
C SER A 276 5.25 30.62 -9.14
N ALA A 277 5.63 31.25 -8.02
CA ALA A 277 7.01 31.22 -7.52
C ALA A 277 7.37 29.85 -6.93
N LEU A 278 6.42 29.17 -6.29
CA LEU A 278 6.59 27.83 -5.74
C LEU A 278 6.81 26.78 -6.85
N VAL A 279 6.12 26.93 -7.98
CA VAL A 279 6.28 26.07 -9.16
C VAL A 279 7.63 26.29 -9.85
N ALA A 280 8.08 27.55 -9.92
CA ALA A 280 9.37 27.90 -10.53
C ALA A 280 10.55 27.48 -9.63
N ASP A 281 10.57 27.92 -8.38
CA ASP A 281 11.67 27.73 -7.44
C ASP A 281 11.14 27.38 -6.02
N PRO A 282 10.97 26.08 -5.70
CA PRO A 282 10.28 25.66 -4.48
C PRO A 282 11.06 25.94 -3.19
N VAL A 283 12.39 25.79 -3.19
CA VAL A 283 13.23 25.97 -1.98
C VAL A 283 13.19 27.40 -1.43
N PRO A 284 13.57 28.44 -2.19
CA PRO A 284 13.55 29.81 -1.67
C PRO A 284 12.13 30.25 -1.35
N THR A 285 11.14 29.84 -2.14
CA THR A 285 9.73 30.19 -1.89
C THR A 285 9.24 29.62 -0.56
N LEU A 286 9.50 28.33 -0.30
CA LEU A 286 9.13 27.70 0.96
C LEU A 286 9.91 28.30 2.14
N LEU A 287 11.21 28.51 1.99
CA LEU A 287 12.03 29.11 3.05
C LEU A 287 11.51 30.49 3.46
N HIS A 288 11.17 31.34 2.48
CA HIS A 288 10.62 32.68 2.74
C HIS A 288 9.16 32.66 3.25
N SER A 289 8.40 31.59 3.02
CA SER A 289 7.05 31.45 3.55
C SER A 289 6.99 30.93 5.00
N LEU A 290 8.08 30.40 5.56
CA LEU A 290 8.11 29.90 6.94
C LEU A 290 7.68 30.97 7.96
N LEU A 291 8.30 32.15 7.91
CA LEU A 291 8.02 33.23 8.87
C LEU A 291 6.60 33.80 8.71
N PRO A 292 6.11 34.12 7.50
CA PRO A 292 4.71 34.52 7.32
C PRO A 292 3.72 33.47 7.81
N VAL A 293 3.96 32.18 7.53
CA VAL A 293 3.07 31.10 7.96
C VAL A 293 3.06 31.00 9.48
N THR A 294 4.20 31.01 10.15
CA THR A 294 4.27 30.92 11.63
C THR A 294 3.55 32.09 12.31
N LEU A 295 3.67 33.30 11.77
CA LEU A 295 3.03 34.50 12.32
C LEU A 295 1.51 34.51 12.11
N LEU A 296 1.03 33.92 11.01
CA LEU A 296 -0.39 33.85 10.69
C LEU A 296 -1.13 32.71 11.40
N GLN A 297 -0.44 31.82 12.12
CA GLN A 297 -1.02 30.62 12.74
C GLN A 297 -1.63 30.78 14.15
N PRO A 298 -1.09 31.60 15.09
CA PRO A 298 -1.57 31.60 16.47
C PRO A 298 -2.98 32.18 16.56
N GLY A 299 -3.95 31.36 16.94
CA GLY A 299 -5.24 31.81 17.44
C GLY A 299 -5.13 32.27 18.90
N GLU A 300 -6.04 33.12 19.38
CA GLU A 300 -5.99 33.60 20.78
C GLU A 300 -6.18 32.43 21.78
N LYS A 301 -5.24 32.29 22.74
CA LYS A 301 -5.37 31.39 23.89
C LYS A 301 -6.15 32.08 25.03
N ARG A 302 -6.94 31.30 25.80
CA ARG A 302 -7.80 31.76 26.92
C ARG A 302 -7.07 32.72 27.89
N LYS A 303 -7.77 33.76 28.38
CA LYS A 303 -7.33 34.67 29.45
C LYS A 303 -6.92 33.87 30.70
N GLY A 304 -5.67 34.04 31.15
CA GLY A 304 -5.17 33.56 32.44
C GLY A 304 -4.42 34.69 33.14
N VAL A 305 -5.00 35.16 34.25
CA VAL A 305 -4.50 36.11 35.28
C VAL A 305 -3.89 37.42 34.76
N GLU A 306 -4.59 38.52 35.05
CA GLU A 306 -4.16 39.89 34.77
C GLU A 306 -2.86 40.21 35.52
N GLY A 307 -1.75 40.20 34.78
CA GLY A 307 -0.41 40.52 35.27
C GLY A 307 0.66 39.54 34.74
N GLY A 308 1.08 39.71 33.48
CA GLY A 308 2.13 38.87 32.84
C GLY A 308 1.78 38.29 31.46
N GLU A 309 0.66 38.71 30.87
CA GLU A 309 0.05 38.14 29.66
C GLU A 309 1.00 38.02 28.44
N ALA A 310 1.85 39.02 28.21
CA ALA A 310 2.76 39.03 27.07
C ALA A 310 3.87 37.98 27.19
N ASN A 311 4.50 37.86 28.35
CA ASN A 311 5.57 36.89 28.60
C ASN A 311 5.05 35.46 28.52
N HIS A 312 3.84 35.20 29.03
CA HIS A 312 3.22 33.88 28.94
C HIS A 312 2.83 33.50 27.50
N LYS A 313 2.31 34.46 26.71
CA LYS A 313 2.02 34.24 25.28
C LYS A 313 3.31 33.96 24.50
N ILE A 314 4.36 34.75 24.69
CA ILE A 314 5.67 34.55 24.05
C ILE A 314 6.24 33.18 24.42
N PHE A 315 6.23 32.83 25.70
CA PHE A 315 6.72 31.53 26.17
C PHE A 315 5.93 30.36 25.55
N THR A 316 4.60 30.45 25.52
CA THR A 316 3.74 29.43 24.92
C THR A 316 3.98 29.28 23.42
N THR A 317 4.15 30.39 22.69
CA THR A 317 4.46 30.38 21.26
C THR A 317 5.82 29.73 21.00
N ILE A 318 6.86 30.13 21.74
CA ILE A 318 8.22 29.59 21.58
C ILE A 318 8.21 28.09 21.92
N PHE A 319 7.57 27.70 23.01
CA PHE A 319 7.48 26.30 23.43
C PHE A 319 6.75 25.44 22.38
N ALA A 320 5.62 25.91 21.85
CA ALA A 320 4.90 25.23 20.77
C ALA A 320 5.71 25.16 19.47
N LEU A 321 6.49 26.19 19.12
CA LEU A 321 7.39 26.17 17.95
C LEU A 321 8.52 25.15 18.13
N ILE A 322 9.11 25.05 19.32
CA ILE A 322 10.15 24.06 19.63
C ILE A 322 9.59 22.65 19.49
N LEU A 323 8.42 22.37 20.08
CA LEU A 323 7.75 21.07 19.95
C LEU A 323 7.39 20.77 18.50
N THR A 324 6.96 21.77 17.73
CA THR A 324 6.70 21.58 16.30
C THR A 324 7.98 21.24 15.55
N ALA A 325 9.09 21.92 15.85
CA ALA A 325 10.38 21.65 15.22
C ALA A 325 10.88 20.22 15.50
N THR A 326 10.65 19.68 16.70
CA THR A 326 11.04 18.29 17.03
C THR A 326 10.22 17.25 16.28
N THR A 327 9.04 17.60 15.75
CA THR A 327 8.22 16.69 14.93
C THR A 327 8.62 16.65 13.45
N VAL A 328 9.42 17.61 12.97
CA VAL A 328 9.83 17.70 11.55
C VAL A 328 10.54 16.43 11.07
N PRO A 329 11.49 15.80 11.81
CA PRO A 329 12.12 14.56 11.37
C PRO A 329 11.12 13.40 11.22
N LEU A 330 10.14 13.32 12.12
CA LEU A 330 9.09 12.30 12.06
C LEU A 330 8.21 12.49 10.82
N ILE A 331 7.78 13.73 10.54
CA ILE A 331 7.01 14.04 9.33
C ILE A 331 7.82 13.79 8.06
N THR A 332 9.12 14.09 8.08
CA THR A 332 10.05 13.81 6.97
C THR A 332 10.14 12.31 6.71
N ALA A 333 10.33 11.51 7.76
CA ALA A 333 10.37 10.05 7.67
C ALA A 333 9.05 9.48 7.11
N LEU A 334 7.91 10.01 7.58
CA LEU A 334 6.60 9.63 7.05
C LEU A 334 6.46 10.00 5.56
N GLN A 335 6.84 11.21 5.14
CA GLN A 335 6.81 11.58 3.73
C GLN A 335 7.67 10.66 2.87
N ILE A 336 8.87 10.29 3.34
CA ILE A 336 9.76 9.35 2.64
C ILE A 336 9.13 7.95 2.55
N LEU A 337 8.53 7.45 3.64
CA LEU A 337 7.81 6.17 3.65
C LEU A 337 6.64 6.20 2.66
N PHE A 338 5.94 7.33 2.57
CA PHE A 338 4.94 7.62 1.55
C PHE A 338 5.55 8.13 0.25
N GLY A 339 6.77 7.72 -0.11
CA GLY A 339 7.37 7.87 -1.44
C GLY A 339 7.94 9.24 -1.80
N ALA A 340 8.28 10.09 -0.82
CA ALA A 340 9.11 11.26 -1.06
C ALA A 340 10.56 10.86 -1.40
N PRO A 341 11.28 11.66 -2.20
CA PRO A 341 12.66 11.39 -2.55
C PRO A 341 13.57 11.34 -1.30
N PHE A 342 14.28 10.22 -1.12
CA PHE A 342 15.20 10.02 0.01
C PHE A 342 16.61 10.56 -0.26
N THR A 343 17.08 10.45 -1.51
CA THR A 343 18.46 10.79 -1.90
C THR A 343 18.57 12.06 -2.74
N THR A 344 17.50 12.45 -3.43
CA THR A 344 17.40 13.69 -4.23
C THR A 344 16.46 14.66 -3.53
N HIS A 345 16.61 15.97 -3.73
CA HIS A 345 15.68 16.99 -3.22
C HIS A 345 15.40 16.95 -1.69
N ILE A 346 16.39 16.58 -0.87
CA ILE A 346 16.26 16.50 0.60
C ILE A 346 15.77 17.83 1.19
N GLU A 347 16.29 18.96 0.71
CA GLU A 347 15.87 20.30 1.13
C GLU A 347 14.39 20.56 0.88
N HIS A 348 13.85 20.04 -0.23
CA HIS A 348 12.44 20.21 -0.59
C HIS A 348 11.54 19.42 0.36
N THR A 349 11.95 18.18 0.67
CA THR A 349 11.25 17.30 1.61
C THR A 349 11.27 17.86 3.04
N LEU A 350 12.42 18.38 3.49
CA LEU A 350 12.56 19.01 4.81
C LEU A 350 11.73 20.30 4.93
N LEU A 351 11.78 21.17 3.92
CA LEU A 351 10.98 22.39 3.90
C LEU A 351 9.48 22.08 3.81
N SER A 352 9.09 21.07 3.03
CA SER A 352 7.71 20.61 2.95
C SER A 352 7.22 20.07 4.30
N SER A 353 8.01 19.21 4.94
CA SER A 353 7.71 18.63 6.25
C SER A 353 7.60 19.70 7.34
N THR A 354 8.43 20.75 7.26
CA THR A 354 8.32 21.92 8.13
C THR A 354 6.99 22.64 7.93
N HIS A 355 6.54 22.87 6.69
CA HIS A 355 5.26 23.52 6.42
C HIS A 355 4.06 22.68 6.91
N ILE A 356 4.09 21.36 6.70
CA ILE A 356 3.02 20.49 7.21
C ILE A 356 2.99 20.48 8.74
N SER A 357 4.16 20.44 9.40
CA SER A 357 4.23 20.52 10.86
C SER A 357 3.71 21.85 11.38
N LEU A 358 4.04 22.95 10.71
CA LEU A 358 3.53 24.29 11.04
C LEU A 358 2.03 24.43 10.80
N LEU A 359 1.46 23.76 9.80
CA LEU A 359 0.01 23.80 9.52
C LEU A 359 -0.77 22.90 10.48
N ALA A 360 -0.33 21.67 10.68
CA ALA A 360 -1.10 20.68 11.42
C ALA A 360 -0.79 20.69 12.93
N LEU A 361 0.49 20.75 13.31
CA LEU A 361 0.92 20.47 14.69
C LEU A 361 1.12 21.73 15.53
N PHE A 362 1.59 22.83 14.93
CA PHE A 362 1.82 24.07 15.68
C PHE A 362 0.55 24.62 16.36
N PRO A 363 -0.61 24.74 15.68
CA PRO A 363 -1.86 25.12 16.34
C PRO A 363 -2.29 24.16 17.45
N LEU A 364 -2.10 22.86 17.25
CA LEU A 364 -2.44 21.83 18.24
C LEU A 364 -1.59 21.98 19.50
N PHE A 365 -0.27 22.12 19.37
CA PHE A 365 0.62 22.37 20.51
C PHE A 365 0.34 23.71 21.20
N TYR A 366 0.04 24.75 20.42
CA TYR A 366 -0.26 26.08 20.98
C TYR A 366 -1.52 26.05 21.85
N ILE A 367 -2.59 25.40 21.36
CA ILE A 367 -3.91 25.42 21.99
C ILE A 367 -4.06 24.32 23.05
N HIS A 368 -3.70 23.07 22.73
CA HIS A 368 -3.89 21.92 23.61
C HIS A 368 -2.67 21.60 24.50
N GLY A 369 -1.49 22.15 24.20
CA GLY A 369 -0.27 21.83 24.95
C GLY A 369 0.16 20.38 24.75
N VAL A 370 0.62 19.71 25.81
CA VAL A 370 1.16 18.34 25.79
C VAL A 370 0.32 17.41 26.69
N ASP A 371 -1.00 17.59 26.72
CA ASP A 371 -1.89 16.72 27.50
C ASP A 371 -2.02 15.34 26.84
N SER A 372 -1.47 14.31 27.48
CA SER A 372 -1.42 12.94 26.96
C SER A 372 -2.79 12.38 26.59
N VAL A 373 -3.84 12.70 27.37
CA VAL A 373 -5.20 12.18 27.12
C VAL A 373 -5.77 12.80 25.86
N ARG A 374 -5.58 14.11 25.68
CA ARG A 374 -6.01 14.84 24.48
C ARG A 374 -5.26 14.38 23.24
N TRP A 375 -3.94 14.18 23.34
CA TRP A 375 -3.14 13.70 22.22
C TRP A 375 -3.50 12.26 21.82
N LEU A 376 -3.85 11.40 22.78
CA LEU A 376 -4.37 10.07 22.50
C LEU A 376 -5.75 10.13 21.82
N GLU A 377 -6.65 11.00 22.26
CA GLU A 377 -7.94 11.22 21.61
C GLU A 377 -7.79 11.77 20.17
N ILE A 378 -6.84 12.70 19.96
CA ILE A 378 -6.51 13.25 18.63
C ILE A 378 -5.93 12.15 17.72
N ALA A 379 -5.00 11.34 18.22
CA ALA A 379 -4.38 10.26 17.47
C ALA A 379 -5.36 9.13 17.14
N SER A 380 -6.31 8.84 18.03
CA SER A 380 -7.38 7.84 17.84
C SER A 380 -8.60 8.37 17.09
N LEU A 381 -8.56 9.60 16.57
CA LEU A 381 -9.69 10.29 15.94
C LEU A 381 -10.95 10.41 16.81
N SER A 382 -10.82 10.14 18.12
CA SER A 382 -11.91 10.13 19.09
C SER A 382 -12.11 11.50 19.76
N ALA A 383 -11.22 12.46 19.49
CA ALA A 383 -11.33 13.84 19.95
C ALA A 383 -12.59 14.52 19.37
N PRO A 384 -13.26 15.40 20.15
CA PRO A 384 -14.34 16.20 19.62
C PRO A 384 -13.79 17.10 18.49
N VAL A 385 -14.46 17.11 17.35
CA VAL A 385 -14.02 17.92 16.21
C VAL A 385 -14.09 19.39 16.56
N ASP A 386 -12.95 20.06 16.51
CA ASP A 386 -12.83 21.51 16.61
C ASP A 386 -12.09 22.08 15.40
N GLU A 387 -11.97 23.40 15.32
CA GLU A 387 -11.33 24.08 14.20
C GLU A 387 -9.87 23.66 14.01
N VAL A 388 -9.17 23.35 15.11
CA VAL A 388 -7.73 23.07 15.13
C VAL A 388 -7.46 21.63 14.70
N PHE A 389 -8.21 20.70 15.28
CA PHE A 389 -8.19 19.29 14.94
C PHE A 389 -8.70 19.06 13.50
N GLY A 390 -9.79 19.72 13.12
CA GLY A 390 -10.30 19.71 11.75
C GLY A 390 -9.27 20.23 10.75
N ALA A 391 -8.58 21.32 11.07
CA ALA A 391 -7.52 21.86 10.22
C ALA A 391 -6.32 20.90 10.09
N ALA A 392 -5.91 20.24 11.19
CA ALA A 392 -4.84 19.26 11.18
C ALA A 392 -5.20 18.01 10.34
N LEU A 393 -6.41 17.48 10.53
CA LEU A 393 -6.92 16.34 9.77
C LEU A 393 -7.06 16.69 8.29
N GLY A 394 -7.61 17.87 7.98
CA GLY A 394 -7.73 18.38 6.61
C GLY A 394 -6.37 18.58 5.95
N CYS A 395 -5.37 19.12 6.67
CA CYS A 395 -4.00 19.26 6.19
C CYS A 395 -3.39 17.90 5.83
N ALA A 396 -3.54 16.88 6.68
CA ALA A 396 -3.02 15.54 6.45
C ALA A 396 -3.70 14.86 5.25
N LEU A 397 -5.04 14.90 5.18
CA LEU A 397 -5.81 14.35 4.07
C LEU A 397 -5.49 15.07 2.76
N GLY A 398 -5.38 16.39 2.80
CA GLY A 398 -5.02 17.22 1.65
C GLY A 398 -3.63 16.91 1.12
N ALA A 399 -2.63 16.78 2.00
CA ALA A 399 -1.27 16.37 1.64
C ALA A 399 -1.25 14.98 0.99
N TRP A 400 -2.02 14.03 1.54
CA TRP A 400 -2.16 12.68 1.00
C TRP A 400 -2.84 12.66 -0.38
N LEU A 401 -3.90 13.46 -0.58
CA LEU A 401 -4.52 13.61 -1.90
C LEU A 401 -3.56 14.26 -2.91
N GLY A 402 -2.76 15.25 -2.46
CA GLY A 402 -1.73 15.88 -3.29
C GLY A 402 -0.70 14.88 -3.83
N ARG A 403 -0.34 13.87 -3.04
CA ARG A 403 0.53 12.77 -3.49
C ARG A 403 -0.07 11.96 -4.64
N ARG A 404 -1.40 11.79 -4.70
CA ARG A 404 -2.05 11.01 -5.78
C ARG A 404 -1.89 11.64 -7.16
N ALA A 405 -1.44 12.90 -7.25
CA ALA A 405 -1.16 13.56 -8.52
C ALA A 405 0.14 13.07 -9.19
N TYR A 406 1.05 12.40 -8.47
CA TYR A 406 2.30 11.91 -9.05
C TYR A 406 2.10 10.71 -10.00
N PRO A 407 1.36 9.64 -9.66
CA PRO A 407 1.16 8.50 -10.56
C PRO A 407 0.36 8.80 -11.84
N LEU A 408 -0.17 10.01 -11.97
CA LEU A 408 -1.04 10.42 -13.08
C LEU A 408 -0.25 11.08 -14.23
N ASP A 409 1.05 11.34 -14.04
CA ASP A 409 2.05 11.81 -15.03
C ASP A 409 1.48 12.70 -16.14
N TRP A 410 1.11 13.95 -15.80
CA TRP A 410 0.62 14.95 -16.77
C TRP A 410 1.75 15.79 -17.38
N ASP A 411 3.01 15.47 -17.08
CA ASP A 411 4.22 16.19 -17.52
C ASP A 411 4.16 17.71 -17.29
N ARG A 412 3.58 18.15 -16.17
CA ARG A 412 3.46 19.58 -15.82
C ARG A 412 4.39 19.99 -14.69
N GLU A 413 4.84 21.24 -14.73
CA GLU A 413 5.76 21.77 -13.73
C GLU A 413 5.19 21.80 -12.31
N TRP A 414 3.88 21.97 -12.18
CA TRP A 414 3.20 21.96 -10.88
C TRP A 414 3.10 20.55 -10.27
N GLN A 415 3.38 19.48 -11.02
CA GLN A 415 3.46 18.11 -10.51
C GLN A 415 4.83 17.78 -9.91
N LYS A 416 5.82 18.70 -9.93
CA LYS A 416 7.14 18.47 -9.35
C LYS A 416 7.07 18.41 -7.82
N TRP A 417 7.94 17.61 -7.20
CA TRP A 417 8.09 17.55 -5.74
C TRP A 417 8.63 18.89 -5.20
N PRO A 418 8.04 19.49 -4.14
CA PRO A 418 6.95 19.02 -3.26
C PRO A 418 5.61 19.75 -3.53
N VAL A 419 5.42 20.34 -4.71
CA VAL A 419 4.41 21.37 -5.00
C VAL A 419 2.99 20.85 -4.74
N THR A 420 2.61 19.71 -5.32
CA THR A 420 1.24 19.14 -5.20
C THR A 420 0.85 18.79 -3.77
N VAL A 421 1.79 18.27 -2.99
CA VAL A 421 1.58 17.89 -1.59
C VAL A 421 1.36 19.14 -0.74
N ILE A 422 2.14 20.20 -0.97
CA ILE A 422 1.95 21.48 -0.30
C ILE A 422 0.64 22.15 -0.72
N THR A 423 0.28 22.15 -2.00
CA THR A 423 -1.02 22.67 -2.47
C THR A 423 -2.17 21.96 -1.76
N GLY A 424 -2.11 20.64 -1.70
CA GLY A 424 -3.08 19.81 -0.99
C GLY A 424 -3.13 20.12 0.50
N ALA A 425 -1.98 20.27 1.16
CA ALA A 425 -1.89 20.59 2.58
C ALA A 425 -2.55 21.94 2.93
N PHE A 426 -2.25 23.00 2.17
CA PHE A 426 -2.85 24.32 2.39
C PHE A 426 -4.36 24.32 2.11
N GLY A 427 -4.79 23.72 0.99
CA GLY A 427 -6.22 23.62 0.66
C GLY A 427 -7.01 22.79 1.68
N GLY A 428 -6.44 21.65 2.06
CA GLY A 428 -7.00 20.75 3.06
C GLY A 428 -7.05 21.37 4.46
N TYR A 429 -6.01 22.10 4.88
CA TYR A 429 -5.99 22.84 6.15
C TYR A 429 -7.16 23.83 6.23
N VAL A 430 -7.37 24.62 5.18
CA VAL A 430 -8.44 25.63 5.13
C VAL A 430 -9.81 24.97 5.15
N ALA A 431 -10.03 23.96 4.29
CA ALA A 431 -11.29 23.22 4.25
C ALA A 431 -11.58 22.56 5.60
N GLY A 432 -10.58 21.90 6.20
CA GLY A 432 -10.67 21.26 7.49
C GLY A 432 -10.99 22.25 8.63
N LYS A 433 -10.35 23.42 8.63
CA LYS A 433 -10.61 24.48 9.61
C LYS A 433 -12.04 25.01 9.52
N PHE A 434 -12.54 25.25 8.31
CA PHE A 434 -13.93 25.66 8.09
C PHE A 434 -14.93 24.57 8.51
N CYS A 435 -14.70 23.32 8.10
CA CYS A 435 -15.56 22.19 8.47
C CYS A 435 -15.58 21.95 9.99
N GLY A 436 -14.43 22.03 10.66
CA GLY A 436 -14.34 21.89 12.12
C GLY A 436 -14.94 23.06 12.90
N GLY A 437 -15.03 24.24 12.28
CA GLY A 437 -15.68 25.43 12.86
C GLY A 437 -17.18 25.51 12.63
N LEU A 438 -17.74 24.76 11.67
CA LEU A 438 -19.19 24.73 11.44
C LEU A 438 -19.91 24.14 12.65
N GLY A 439 -20.93 24.85 13.16
CA GLY A 439 -21.71 24.43 14.33
C GLY A 439 -22.43 23.07 14.20
N LEU A 440 -22.54 22.54 12.97
CA LEU A 440 -23.10 21.21 12.69
C LEU A 440 -22.13 20.04 12.98
N VAL A 441 -20.82 20.31 12.97
CA VAL A 441 -19.74 19.31 13.12
C VAL A 441 -18.95 19.56 14.41
N ARG A 442 -18.84 20.83 14.82
CA ARG A 442 -18.13 21.25 16.03
C ARG A 442 -18.66 20.49 17.27
N GLY A 443 -17.77 19.78 17.94
CA GLY A 443 -18.05 19.01 19.15
C GLY A 443 -18.59 17.60 18.93
N LYS A 444 -18.87 17.18 17.70
CA LYS A 444 -19.15 15.77 17.39
C LYS A 444 -17.87 14.95 17.44
N ARG A 445 -17.96 13.69 17.85
CA ARG A 445 -16.86 12.72 17.81
C ARG A 445 -17.03 11.84 16.58
N ILE A 446 -15.91 11.42 15.99
CA ILE A 446 -15.93 10.49 14.87
C ILE A 446 -16.11 9.09 15.46
N GLU A 447 -17.30 8.51 15.29
CA GLU A 447 -17.56 7.12 15.65
C GLU A 447 -17.11 6.25 14.47
N LEU A 448 -15.97 5.57 14.63
CA LEU A 448 -15.52 4.54 13.71
C LEU A 448 -16.15 3.23 14.19
N GLU A 449 -17.26 2.82 13.57
CA GLU A 449 -17.91 1.52 13.82
C GLU A 449 -17.03 0.34 13.39
#